data_AF-A5VW50-F1
#
_entry.id   AF-A5VW50-F1
#
_cell.length_a   1.000
_cell.length_b   1.000
_cell.length_c   1.000
_cell.angle_alpha   90.00
_cell.angle_beta   90.00
_cell.angle_gamma   90.00
#
_symmetry.space_group_name_H-M   'P 1'
#
loop_
_entity.id
_entity.type
_entity.pdbx_description
1 polymer ?
#
loop_
_entity_poly.entity_id
_entity_poly.type
_entity_poly.pdbx_seq_one_letter_code
_entity_poly.pdbx_strand_id
1 'polypeptide(L)'
;MYTKKKEFRINEEIERLLIARSTELNISSSEYIRQLIKADFTQKTLNTITDFKEDLKTTIKELNSIGNNLNQVARYTNKNKILTQENEIKIIEMVEKLVDIIKKIS
;
A
#
# COMPACT_ATOMS: atom_id res chain seq x y z
N MET A 1 -10.53 29.06 -15.15
CA MET A 1 -10.96 29.01 -16.57
C MET A 1 -9.92 28.22 -17.35
N TYR A 2 -10.31 27.26 -18.19
CA TYR A 2 -9.37 26.47 -19.01
C TYR A 2 -9.07 27.22 -20.32
N THR A 3 -7.79 27.41 -20.65
CA THR A 3 -7.37 28.28 -21.78
C THR A 3 -6.63 27.54 -22.90
N LYS A 4 -6.27 26.27 -22.71
CA LYS A 4 -5.55 25.45 -23.71
C LYS A 4 -6.50 24.45 -24.36
N LYS A 5 -6.43 24.31 -25.69
CA LYS A 5 -7.15 23.29 -26.47
C LYS A 5 -6.25 22.09 -26.73
N LYS A 6 -6.82 20.89 -26.66
CA LYS A 6 -6.18 19.63 -27.06
C LYS A 6 -7.13 18.87 -27.98
N GLU A 7 -6.59 18.30 -29.05
CA GLU A 7 -7.33 17.49 -30.01
C GLU A 7 -6.85 16.04 -29.94
N PHE A 8 -7.78 15.10 -30.09
CA PHE A 8 -7.55 13.67 -29.98
C PHE A 8 -8.18 12.96 -31.16
N ARG A 9 -7.53 11.91 -31.67
CA ARG A 9 -8.14 11.01 -32.63
C ARG A 9 -8.92 9.95 -31.86
N ILE A 10 -10.20 9.80 -32.20
CA ILE A 10 -11.10 8.79 -31.64
C ILE A 10 -11.84 8.09 -32.77
N ASN A 11 -12.34 6.89 -32.52
CA ASN A 11 -13.24 6.18 -33.43
C ASN A 11 -14.71 6.45 -33.04
N GLU A 12 -15.64 6.01 -33.91
CA GLU A 12 -17.08 6.20 -33.71
C GLU A 12 -17.61 5.56 -32.42
N GLU A 13 -17.01 4.46 -31.99
CA GLU A 13 -17.41 3.77 -30.75
C GLU A 13 -17.10 4.62 -29.52
N ILE A 14 -15.87 5.11 -29.40
CA ILE A 14 -15.43 5.96 -28.30
C ILE A 14 -16.20 7.29 -28.30
N GLU A 15 -16.51 7.85 -29.47
CA GLU A 15 -17.34 9.04 -29.58
C GLU A 15 -18.75 8.80 -29.02
N ARG A 16 -19.41 7.70 -29.40
CA ARG A 16 -20.74 7.35 -28.87
C ARG A 16 -20.73 7.16 -27.36
N LEU A 17 -19.73 6.45 -26.83
CA LEU A 17 -19.57 6.25 -25.38
C LEU A 17 -19.35 7.58 -24.64
N LEU A 18 -18.49 8.44 -25.19
CA LEU A 18 -18.19 9.75 -24.62
C LEU A 18 -19.46 10.61 -24.54
N ILE A 19 -20.24 10.68 -25.62
CA ILE A 19 -21.50 11.43 -25.65
C ILE A 19 -22.48 10.83 -24.63
N ALA A 20 -22.72 9.52 -24.67
CA ALA A 20 -23.66 8.85 -23.77
C ALA A 20 -23.36 9.13 -22.30
N ARG A 21 -22.09 8.98 -21.88
CA ARG A 21 -21.67 9.23 -20.49
C ARG A 21 -21.75 10.70 -20.10
N SER A 22 -21.39 11.60 -21.01
CA SER A 22 -21.47 13.04 -20.77
C SER A 22 -22.92 13.48 -20.59
N THR A 23 -23.84 12.95 -21.40
CA THR A 23 -25.28 13.22 -21.30
C THR A 23 -25.88 12.64 -20.02
N GLU A 24 -25.54 11.41 -19.65
CA GLU A 24 -25.98 10.76 -18.41
C GLU A 24 -25.61 11.58 -17.17
N LEU A 25 -24.40 12.15 -17.16
CA LEU A 25 -23.87 12.97 -16.06
C LEU A 25 -24.24 14.46 -16.18
N ASN A 26 -24.97 14.86 -17.23
CA ASN A 26 -25.32 16.25 -17.53
C ASN A 26 -24.12 17.21 -17.54
N ILE A 27 -23.02 16.78 -18.15
CA ILE A 27 -21.79 17.57 -18.30
C ILE A 27 -21.30 17.57 -19.75
N SER A 28 -20.41 18.49 -20.10
CA SER A 28 -19.76 18.45 -21.42
C SER A 28 -18.77 17.29 -21.53
N SER A 29 -18.56 16.76 -22.73
CA SER A 29 -17.53 15.74 -23.00
C SER A 29 -16.13 16.17 -22.62
N SER A 30 -15.83 17.47 -22.74
CA SER A 30 -14.56 18.04 -22.27
C SER A 30 -14.44 17.97 -20.74
N GLU A 31 -15.53 18.18 -20.01
CA GLU A 31 -15.53 18.07 -18.55
C GLU A 31 -15.44 16.61 -18.10
N TYR A 32 -16.14 15.71 -18.79
CA TYR A 32 -16.06 14.27 -18.52
C TYR A 32 -14.62 13.75 -18.67
N ILE A 33 -13.92 14.08 -19.76
CA ILE A 33 -12.51 13.70 -19.95
C ILE A 33 -11.62 14.27 -18.84
N ARG A 34 -11.84 15.52 -18.41
CA ARG A 34 -11.08 16.11 -17.29
C ARG A 34 -11.32 15.38 -15.99
N GLN A 35 -12.56 14.99 -15.71
CA GLN A 35 -12.88 14.20 -14.52
C GLN A 35 -12.26 12.81 -14.57
N LEU A 36 -12.27 12.15 -15.73
CA LEU A 36 -11.59 10.87 -15.93
C LEU A 36 -10.09 10.96 -15.67
N ILE A 37 -9.40 11.99 -16.19
CA ILE A 37 -7.96 12.17 -15.95
C ILE A 37 -7.67 12.40 -14.46
N LYS A 38 -8.50 13.19 -13.77
CA LYS A 38 -8.36 13.41 -12.33
C LYS A 38 -8.63 12.14 -11.53
N ALA A 39 -9.68 11.40 -11.91
CA ALA A 39 -10.06 10.14 -11.28
C ALA A 39 -8.98 9.08 -11.48
N ASP A 40 -8.41 8.95 -12.67
CA ASP A 40 -7.32 8.03 -12.98
C ASP A 40 -6.07 8.33 -12.14
N PHE A 41 -5.68 9.60 -12.05
CA PHE A 41 -4.59 10.03 -11.17
C PHE A 41 -4.87 9.71 -9.69
N THR A 42 -6.10 9.93 -9.25
CA THR A 42 -6.54 9.66 -7.88
C THR A 42 -6.56 8.17 -7.60
N GLN A 43 -7.07 7.35 -8.53
CA GLN A 43 -7.14 5.90 -8.42
C GLN A 43 -5.74 5.29 -8.35
N LYS A 44 -4.81 5.76 -9.18
CA LYS A 44 -3.40 5.34 -9.11
C LYS A 44 -2.81 5.63 -7.72
N THR A 45 -3.04 6.83 -7.20
CA THR A 45 -2.58 7.22 -5.86
C THR A 45 -3.23 6.37 -4.76
N LEU A 46 -4.54 6.11 -4.87
CA LEU A 46 -5.28 5.27 -3.92
C LEU A 46 -4.81 3.82 -3.95
N ASN A 47 -4.49 3.27 -5.12
CA ASN A 47 -3.94 1.92 -5.24
C ASN A 47 -2.59 1.84 -4.52
N THR A 48 -1.67 2.78 -4.76
CA THR A 48 -0.38 2.83 -4.05
C THR A 48 -0.54 2.95 -2.53
N ILE A 49 -1.50 3.75 -2.05
CA ILE A 49 -1.80 3.85 -0.61
C ILE A 49 -2.38 2.54 -0.07
N THR A 50 -3.21 1.85 -0.86
CA THR A 50 -3.83 0.58 -0.48
C THR A 50 -2.78 -0.52 -0.36
N ASP A 51 -1.87 -0.61 -1.34
CA ASP A 51 -0.76 -1.56 -1.33
C ASP A 51 0.15 -1.31 -0.12
N PHE A 52 0.54 -0.04 0.11
CA PHE A 52 1.35 0.33 1.27
C PHE A 52 0.66 0.01 2.61
N LYS A 53 -0.66 0.17 2.69
CA LYS A 53 -1.45 -0.20 3.87
C LYS A 53 -1.41 -1.71 4.12
N GLU A 54 -1.39 -2.53 3.08
CA GLU A 54 -1.26 -3.98 3.20
C GLU A 54 0.14 -4.38 3.69
N ASP A 55 1.18 -3.76 3.14
CA ASP A 55 2.57 -3.94 3.59
C ASP A 55 2.74 -3.58 5.07
N LEU A 56 2.16 -2.46 5.51
CA LEU A 56 2.16 -2.07 6.92
C LEU A 56 1.45 -3.08 7.82
N LYS A 57 0.30 -3.62 7.39
CA LYS A 57 -0.41 -4.65 8.17
C LYS A 57 0.42 -5.91 8.33
N THR A 58 1.10 -6.34 7.27
CA THR A 58 1.99 -7.50 7.30
C THR A 58 3.17 -7.24 8.22
N THR A 59 3.80 -6.07 8.10
CA THR A 59 4.90 -5.62 8.96
C THR A 59 4.50 -5.64 10.44
N ILE A 60 3.33 -5.10 10.79
CA ILE A 60 2.83 -5.10 12.18
C ILE A 60 2.67 -6.54 12.72
N LYS A 61 2.14 -7.46 11.91
CA LYS A 61 1.99 -8.86 12.32
C LYS A 61 3.34 -9.52 12.57
N GLU A 62 4.32 -9.31 11.71
CA GLU A 62 5.67 -9.84 11.86
C GLU A 62 6.36 -9.28 13.11
N LEU A 63 6.28 -7.96 13.34
CA LEU A 63 6.78 -7.32 14.55
C LEU A 63 6.13 -7.86 15.82
N ASN A 64 4.81 -8.06 15.81
CA ASN A 64 4.10 -8.64 16.95
C ASN A 64 4.54 -10.09 17.23
N SER A 65 4.78 -10.89 16.19
CA SER A 65 5.33 -12.24 16.33
C SER A 65 6.71 -12.23 16.98
N ILE A 66 7.60 -11.33 16.53
CA ILE A 66 8.93 -11.14 17.11
C ILE A 66 8.83 -10.72 18.58
N GLY A 67 8.00 -9.73 18.90
CA GLY A 67 7.78 -9.29 20.28
C GLY A 67 7.26 -10.40 21.20
N ASN A 68 6.34 -11.25 20.70
CA ASN A 68 5.84 -12.41 21.44
C ASN A 68 6.94 -13.46 21.71
N ASN A 69 7.79 -13.72 20.73
CA ASN A 69 8.90 -14.66 20.89
C ASN A 69 9.96 -14.11 21.87
N LEU A 70 10.27 -12.81 21.79
CA LEU A 70 11.17 -12.15 22.73
C LEU A 70 10.62 -12.21 24.16
N ASN A 71 9.31 -11.96 24.34
CA ASN A 71 8.64 -12.08 25.63
C ASN A 71 8.72 -13.51 26.20
N GLN A 72 8.64 -14.53 25.36
CA GLN A 72 8.80 -15.92 25.80
C GLN A 72 10.21 -16.19 26.31
N VAL A 73 11.23 -15.74 25.57
CA VAL A 73 12.64 -15.85 25.98
C VAL A 73 12.87 -15.11 27.29
N ALA A 74 12.34 -13.89 27.44
CA ALA A 74 12.47 -13.11 28.66
C ALA A 74 11.81 -13.80 29.86
N ARG A 75 10.59 -14.34 29.69
CA ARG A 75 9.90 -15.09 30.76
C ARG A 75 10.66 -16.34 31.17
N TYR A 76 11.15 -17.12 30.20
CA TYR A 76 11.96 -18.30 30.46
C TYR A 76 13.22 -17.93 31.25
N THR A 77 13.97 -16.93 30.76
CA THR A 77 15.23 -16.48 31.36
C THR A 77 15.00 -15.96 32.78
N ASN A 78 13.93 -15.19 32.99
CA ASN A 78 13.59 -14.65 34.31
C ASN A 78 13.16 -15.71 35.31
N LYS A 79 12.45 -16.75 34.84
CA LYS A 79 11.98 -17.88 35.66
C LYS A 79 13.14 -18.79 36.07
N ASN A 80 14.00 -19.13 35.11
CA ASN A 80 15.08 -20.11 35.31
C ASN A 80 16.40 -19.45 35.75
N LYS A 81 16.47 -18.11 35.75
CA LYS A 81 17.66 -17.31 36.06
C LYS A 81 18.88 -17.66 35.20
N ILE A 82 18.63 -18.22 34.01
CA ILE A 82 19.64 -18.68 33.06
C ILE A 82 19.23 -18.22 31.67
N LEU A 83 20.19 -17.67 30.94
CA LEU A 83 20.12 -17.50 29.50
C LEU A 83 20.90 -18.65 28.86
N THR A 84 20.21 -19.50 28.08
CA THR A 84 20.83 -20.62 27.37
C THR A 84 21.36 -20.17 26.02
N GLN A 85 22.34 -20.89 25.47
CA GLN A 85 22.83 -20.66 24.11
C GLN A 85 21.70 -20.73 23.07
N GLU A 86 20.72 -21.63 23.25
CA GLU A 86 19.55 -21.71 22.38
C GLU A 86 18.72 -20.41 22.41
N ASN A 87 18.57 -19.79 23.58
CA ASN A 87 17.88 -18.51 23.71
C ASN A 87 18.68 -17.36 23.10
N GLU A 88 20.01 -17.38 23.20
CA GLU A 88 20.89 -16.41 22.53
C GLU A 88 20.75 -16.50 21.01
N ILE A 89 20.78 -17.71 20.44
CA ILE A 89 20.57 -17.94 19.00
C ILE A 89 19.20 -17.40 18.58
N LYS A 90 18.13 -17.71 19.32
CA LYS A 90 16.78 -17.18 19.03
C LYS A 90 16.73 -15.66 19.04
N ILE A 91 17.45 -15.00 19.95
CA ILE A 91 17.52 -13.53 19.99
C ILE A 91 18.22 -13.00 18.73
N ILE A 92 19.33 -13.61 18.31
CA ILE A 92 20.05 -13.23 17.09
C ILE A 92 19.14 -13.37 15.87
N GLU A 93 18.45 -14.52 15.71
CA GLU A 93 17.51 -14.74 14.61
C GLU A 93 16.36 -13.71 14.59
N MET A 94 15.88 -13.28 15.76
CA MET A 94 14.86 -12.23 15.86
C MET A 94 15.40 -10.88 15.40
N VAL A 95 16.66 -10.54 15.74
CA VAL A 95 17.31 -9.30 15.30
C VAL A 95 17.52 -9.32 13.79
N GLU A 96 17.97 -10.43 13.21
CA GLU A 96 18.11 -10.58 11.76
C GLU A 96 16.78 -10.37 11.04
N LYS A 97 15.70 -10.99 11.54
CA LYS A 97 14.34 -10.77 11.01
C LYS A 97 13.90 -9.32 11.12
N LEU A 98 14.20 -8.63 12.21
CA LEU A 98 13.90 -7.20 12.36
C LEU A 98 14.63 -6.35 11.32
N VAL A 99 15.91 -6.64 11.05
CA VAL A 99 16.69 -5.94 10.04
C VAL A 99 16.09 -6.13 8.65
N ASP A 100 15.67 -7.35 8.31
CA ASP A 100 15.05 -7.65 7.02
C ASP A 100 13.69 -6.94 6.85
N ILE A 101 12.89 -6.86 7.92
CA ILE A 101 11.64 -6.10 7.92
C ILE A 101 11.91 -4.62 7.66
N ILE A 102 12.88 -4.03 8.37
CA ILE A 102 13.24 -2.62 8.22
C ILE A 102 13.69 -2.32 6.78
N LYS A 103 14.51 -3.19 6.18
CA LYS A 103 14.94 -3.07 4.78
C LYS A 103 13.81 -3.13 3.76
N LYS A 104 12.73 -3.86 4.04
CA LYS A 104 11.57 -3.95 3.12
C LYS A 104 10.72 -2.68 3.11
N ILE A 105 10.73 -1.92 4.21
CA ILE A 105 9.89 -0.73 4.38
C ILE A 105 10.67 0.59 4.22
N SER A 106 11.99 0.53 4.01
CA SER A 106 12.87 1.69 3.75
C SER A 106 13.13 1.88 2.26
#